data_AF-A0A9D7NZK9-F1
#
_entry.id   AF-A0A9D7NZK9-F1
#
_cell.length_a   1.000
_cell.length_b   1.000
_cell.length_c   1.000
_cell.angle_alpha   90.00
_cell.angle_beta   90.00
_cell.angle_gamma   90.00
#
_symmetry.space_group_name_H-M   'P 1'
#
loop_
_entity.id
_entity.type
_entity.pdbx_description
1 polymer ?
#
loop_
_entity_poly.entity_id
_entity_poly.type
_entity_poly.pdbx_seq_one_letter_code
_entity_poly.pdbx_strand_id
1 'polypeptide(L)'
;MKYVLPIGAMLLSGFLTLMLVVFTVAGMANARPEQLRTLELWVGGFILVYVGSLVASIVLLRKGRVGNAILVALAPTMVMCLLVLVVGM
;
A
#
# COMPACT_ATOMS: atom_id res chain seq x y z
N MET A 1 -1.99 -20.06 -15.00
CA MET A 1 -0.78 -19.20 -14.81
C MET A 1 -1.00 -17.71 -15.09
N LYS A 2 -1.94 -17.29 -15.95
CA LYS A 2 -2.13 -15.88 -16.36
C LYS A 2 -2.43 -14.87 -15.23
N TYR A 3 -2.93 -15.36 -14.08
CA TYR A 3 -3.28 -14.55 -12.91
C TYR A 3 -2.26 -14.63 -11.76
N VAL A 4 -1.20 -15.43 -11.89
CA VAL A 4 -0.21 -15.60 -10.83
C VAL A 4 0.55 -14.30 -10.55
N LEU A 5 0.99 -13.59 -11.61
CA LEU A 5 1.70 -12.32 -11.46
C LEU A 5 0.84 -11.23 -10.78
N PRO A 6 -0.41 -10.96 -11.23
CA PRO A 6 -1.28 -9.98 -10.58
C PRO A 6 -1.59 -10.30 -9.12
N ILE A 7 -1.86 -11.57 -8.82
CA ILE A 7 -2.13 -12.00 -7.45
C ILE A 7 -0.88 -11.82 -6.59
N GLY A 8 0.30 -12.21 -7.10
CA GLY A 8 1.57 -11.97 -6.43
C GLY A 8 1.84 -10.49 -6.16
N ALA A 9 1.54 -9.61 -7.12
CA ALA A 9 1.68 -8.16 -6.95
C ALA A 9 0.74 -7.59 -5.87
N MET A 10 -0.52 -8.05 -5.83
CA MET A 10 -1.47 -7.67 -4.79
C MET A 10 -1.00 -8.12 -3.40
N LEU A 11 -0.55 -9.37 -3.28
CA LEU A 11 -0.05 -9.92 -2.02
C LEU A 11 1.20 -9.19 -1.54
N LEU A 12 2.15 -8.91 -2.44
CA LEU A 12 3.36 -8.15 -2.13
C LEU A 12 3.01 -6.74 -1.64
N SER A 13 2.12 -6.04 -2.35
CA SER A 13 1.69 -4.72 -1.91
C SER A 13 1.01 -4.78 -0.55
N GLY A 14 0.17 -5.78 -0.29
CA GLY A 14 -0.50 -5.95 0.99
C GLY A 14 0.45 -6.22 2.13
N PHE A 15 1.44 -7.07 1.90
CA PHE A 15 2.49 -7.36 2.88
C PHE A 15 3.29 -6.09 3.25
N LEU A 16 3.66 -5.28 2.25
CA LEU A 16 4.40 -4.04 2.47
C LEU A 16 3.55 -2.97 3.18
N THR A 17 2.26 -2.87 2.85
CA THR A 17 1.33 -2.00 3.58
C THR A 17 1.18 -2.45 5.04
N LEU A 18 1.08 -3.76 5.30
CA LEU A 18 1.05 -4.31 6.65
C LEU A 18 2.34 -4.02 7.43
N MET A 19 3.50 -4.22 6.82
CA MET A 19 4.78 -3.87 7.45
C MET A 19 4.83 -2.39 7.80
N LEU A 20 4.44 -1.50 6.88
CA LEU A 20 4.36 -0.08 7.15
C LEU A 20 3.48 0.20 8.37
N VAL A 21 2.27 -0.36 8.42
CA VAL A 21 1.34 -0.17 9.54
C VAL A 21 1.99 -0.63 10.85
N VAL A 22 2.64 -1.79 10.86
CA VAL A 22 3.34 -2.30 12.05
C VAL A 22 4.47 -1.37 12.46
N PHE A 23 5.30 -0.88 11.54
CA PHE A 23 6.38 0.07 11.85
C PHE A 23 5.87 1.42 12.35
N THR A 24 4.78 1.93 11.76
CA THR A 24 4.16 3.18 12.23
C THR A 24 3.58 2.99 13.62
N VAL A 25 2.84 1.90 13.86
CA VAL A 25 2.29 1.56 15.20
C VAL A 25 3.40 1.34 16.22
N ALA A 26 4.51 0.69 15.86
CA ALA A 26 5.67 0.54 16.74
C ALA A 26 6.31 1.91 17.07
N GLY A 27 6.40 2.81 16.09
CA GLY A 27 6.85 4.19 16.30
C GLY A 27 5.92 5.03 17.19
N MET A 28 4.62 4.70 17.23
CA MET A 28 3.64 5.38 18.09
C MET A 28 3.91 5.19 19.58
N ALA A 29 4.59 4.11 19.98
CA ALA A 29 4.89 3.85 21.40
C ALA A 29 5.71 4.96 22.08
N ASN A 30 6.45 5.77 21.29
CA ASN A 30 7.31 6.84 21.78
C ASN A 30 6.89 8.25 21.28
N ALA A 31 5.74 8.37 20.59
CA ALA A 31 5.34 9.60 19.92
C ALA A 31 4.52 10.54 20.83
N ARG A 32 4.61 11.85 20.61
CA ARG A 32 3.77 12.84 21.31
C ARG A 32 2.31 12.73 20.84
N PRO A 33 1.31 13.15 21.64
CA PRO A 33 -0.12 13.06 21.29
C PRO A 33 -0.49 13.71 19.95
N GLU A 34 0.18 14.81 19.62
CA GLU A 34 -0.03 15.55 18.38
C GLU A 34 0.47 14.78 17.15
N GLN A 35 1.57 14.02 17.30
CA GLN A 35 2.15 13.20 16.25
C GLN A 35 1.32 11.94 16.01
N LEU A 36 0.68 11.39 17.05
CA LEU A 36 -0.21 10.22 16.96
C LEU A 36 -1.36 10.47 15.98
N ARG A 37 -2.06 11.59 16.11
CA ARG A 37 -3.20 11.92 15.22
C ARG A 37 -2.79 12.03 13.75
N THR A 38 -1.65 12.66 13.49
CA THR A 38 -1.11 12.75 12.13
C THR A 38 -0.75 11.37 11.60
N LEU A 39 -0.12 10.53 12.43
CA LEU A 39 0.28 9.18 12.05
C LEU A 39 -0.93 8.29 11.76
N GLU A 40 -1.98 8.34 12.58
CA GLU A 40 -3.24 7.62 12.37
C GLU A 40 -3.90 7.99 11.04
N LEU A 41 -3.91 9.28 10.68
CA LEU A 41 -4.43 9.75 9.40
C LEU A 41 -3.59 9.23 8.23
N TRP A 42 -2.26 9.20 8.36
CA TRP A 42 -1.37 8.63 7.36
C TRP A 42 -1.60 7.12 7.18
N VAL A 43 -1.65 6.36 8.27
CA VAL A 43 -1.90 4.92 8.25
C VAL A 43 -3.26 4.62 7.64
N GLY A 44 -4.30 5.34 8.06
CA GLY A 44 -5.65 5.21 7.49
C GLY A 44 -5.69 5.54 6.00
N GLY A 45 -5.01 6.61 5.58
CA GLY A 45 -4.88 6.98 4.17
C GLY A 45 -4.18 5.91 3.34
N PHE A 46 -3.08 5.32 3.85
CA PHE A 46 -2.38 4.23 3.18
C PHE A 46 -3.22 2.97 3.04
N ILE A 47 -3.98 2.60 4.08
CA ILE A 47 -4.91 1.47 4.02
C ILE A 47 -5.98 1.73 2.95
N LEU A 48 -6.53 2.94 2.88
CA LEU A 48 -7.53 3.32 1.88
C LEU A 48 -6.96 3.22 0.45
N VAL A 49 -5.75 3.72 0.23
CA VAL A 49 -5.05 3.64 -1.07
C VAL A 49 -4.82 2.19 -1.47
N TYR A 50 -4.39 1.34 -0.54
CA TYR A 50 -4.21 -0.09 -0.78
C TYR A 50 -5.53 -0.79 -1.16
N VAL A 51 -6.59 -0.58 -0.38
CA VAL A 51 -7.89 -1.21 -0.67
C VAL A 51 -8.43 -0.75 -2.03
N GLY A 52 -8.33 0.56 -2.32
CA GLY A 52 -8.74 1.13 -3.60
C GLY A 52 -7.96 0.53 -4.79
N SER A 53 -6.64 0.35 -4.65
CA SER A 53 -5.81 -0.25 -5.68
C SER A 53 -6.15 -1.72 -5.93
N LEU A 54 -6.48 -2.47 -4.86
CA LEU A 54 -6.87 -3.88 -4.92
C LEU A 54 -8.18 -4.04 -5.69
N VAL A 55 -9.19 -3.25 -5.34
CA VAL A 55 -10.50 -3.25 -6.02
C VAL A 55 -10.33 -2.88 -7.49
N ALA A 56 -9.60 -1.80 -7.80
CA ALA A 56 -9.34 -1.38 -9.18
C ALA A 56 -8.61 -2.47 -9.99
N SER A 57 -7.65 -3.15 -9.37
CA SER A 57 -6.91 -4.24 -10.02
C SER A 57 -7.80 -5.45 -10.30
N ILE A 58 -8.70 -5.83 -9.37
CA ILE A 58 -9.68 -6.90 -9.61
C ILE A 58 -10.60 -6.54 -10.79
N VAL A 59 -11.08 -5.30 -10.86
CA VAL A 59 -11.91 -4.82 -11.98
C VAL A 59 -11.14 -4.90 -13.30
N LEU A 60 -9.86 -4.54 -13.32
CA LEU A 60 -9.02 -4.62 -14.51
C LEU A 60 -8.75 -6.06 -14.95
N LEU A 61 -8.57 -6.99 -14.02
CA LEU A 61 -8.46 -8.42 -14.30
C LEU A 61 -9.73 -8.98 -14.91
N ARG A 62 -10.91 -8.58 -14.40
CA ARG A 62 -12.20 -8.97 -14.99
C ARG A 62 -12.37 -8.47 -16.43
N LYS A 63 -11.75 -7.34 -16.78
CA LYS A 63 -11.71 -6.78 -18.14
C LYS A 63 -10.58 -7.35 -19.01
N GLY A 64 -9.82 -8.34 -18.53
CA GLY A 64 -8.70 -8.95 -19.26
C GLY A 64 -7.44 -8.08 -19.35
N ARG A 65 -7.39 -6.91 -18.69
CA ARG A 65 -6.27 -5.95 -18.73
C ARG A 65 -5.21 -6.29 -17.68
N VAL A 66 -4.57 -7.45 -17.83
CA VAL A 66 -3.64 -8.03 -16.85
C VAL A 66 -2.45 -7.10 -16.52
N GLY A 67 -1.83 -6.49 -17.53
CA GLY A 67 -0.69 -5.57 -17.31
C GLY A 67 -1.06 -4.35 -16.47
N ASN A 68 -2.21 -3.74 -16.72
CA ASN A 68 -2.68 -2.59 -15.94
C ASN A 68 -3.07 -2.98 -14.52
N ALA A 69 -3.62 -4.19 -14.33
CA ALA A 69 -3.91 -4.68 -12.99
C ALA A 69 -2.65 -4.86 -12.13
N ILE A 70 -1.53 -5.27 -12.73
CA ILE A 70 -0.25 -5.39 -12.02
C ILE A 70 0.26 -3.99 -11.60
N LEU A 71 0.24 -3.04 -12.54
CA LEU A 71 0.69 -1.67 -12.25
C LEU A 71 -0.15 -1.01 -11.15
N VAL A 72 -1.47 -1.17 -11.20
CA VAL A 72 -2.37 -0.63 -10.18
C VAL A 72 -2.16 -1.33 -8.84
N ALA A 73 -1.96 -2.66 -8.83
CA ALA A 73 -1.68 -3.39 -7.59
C ALA A 73 -0.38 -2.94 -6.91
N LEU A 74 0.63 -2.53 -7.69
CA LEU A 74 1.93 -2.05 -7.18
C LEU A 74 1.94 -0.54 -6.85
N ALA A 75 0.93 0.22 -7.28
CA ALA A 75 0.89 1.66 -7.06
C ALA A 75 1.05 2.09 -5.59
N PRO A 76 0.39 1.46 -4.60
CA PRO A 76 0.58 1.81 -3.20
C PRO A 76 2.03 1.60 -2.75
N THR A 77 2.67 0.53 -3.22
CA THR A 77 4.07 0.23 -2.95
C THR A 77 5.00 1.28 -3.54
N MET A 78 4.76 1.71 -4.78
CA MET A 78 5.56 2.75 -5.42
C MET A 78 5.44 4.10 -4.70
N VAL A 79 4.23 4.45 -4.27
CA VAL A 79 3.99 5.66 -3.45
C VAL A 79 4.75 5.58 -2.12
N MET A 80 4.74 4.41 -1.48
CA MET A 80 5.53 4.12 -0.28
C MET A 80 7.03 4.31 -0.53
N CYS A 81 7.60 3.66 -1.56
CA CYS A 81 9.02 3.79 -1.90
C CYS A 81 9.41 5.23 -2.21
N LEU A 82 8.55 5.97 -2.93
CA LEU A 82 8.76 7.40 -3.20
C LEU A 82 8.78 8.21 -1.90
N LEU A 83 7.86 7.95 -0.98
CA LEU A 83 7.84 8.65 0.30
C LEU A 83 9.08 8.35 1.14
N VAL A 84 9.55 7.11 1.18
CA VAL A 84 10.83 6.76 1.84
C VAL A 84 12.00 7.50 1.18
N LEU A 85 12.09 7.50 -0.16
CA LEU A 85 13.16 8.16 -0.89
C LEU A 85 13.18 9.68 -0.73
N VAL A 86 12.01 10.32 -0.75
CA VAL A 86 11.88 11.78 -0.68
C VAL A 86 12.02 12.30 0.75
N VAL A 87 11.47 11.58 1.72
CA VAL A 87 11.50 12.00 3.14
C VAL A 87 12.82 11.64 3.80
N GLY A 88 13.60 10.72 3.23
CA GLY A 88 14.95 10.40 3.71
C GLY A 88 14.95 9.81 5.11
N MET A 89 14.12 8.78 5.32
CA MET A 89 14.31 7.87 6.46
C MET A 89 15.40 6.86 6.17
#